data_AF-A0A259CY54-F1
#
_entry.id   AF-A0A259CY54-F1
#
_cell.length_a   1.000
_cell.length_b   1.000
_cell.length_c   1.000
_cell.angle_alpha   90.00
_cell.angle_beta   90.00
_cell.angle_gamma   90.00
#
_symmetry.space_group_name_H-M   'P 1'
#
loop_
_entity.id
_entity.type
_entity.pdbx_description
1 polymer ?
#
loop_
_entity_poly.entity_id
_entity_poly.type
_entity_poly.pdbx_seq_one_letter_code
_entity_poly.pdbx_strand_id
1 'polypeptide(L)'
;IGPHLAPGATVTDVGSVKQAVVAAVAPHLPEGVDFIPGHPMAGTEYSGPRSGFATLFVNRWWLLTPGPEVDRAAVDRLTRLLVGMGAKVNEMTPDHHDQVVAVVSHAPHLIAYTMVGVADHLAHFRPQPRPAGALAAGPMIRPQPRPAGALAAGPMIRPQPRPAALAVQTAQSAAARPSLRPMPRPDFDLKAVALMPAPQKPAASLKGALCQRPGLSGKVLPPIKARNKGCNVADPVLLSEISGVKLVPPATVDCEEARALSTWVATGLQPAFGGKIVRLNVVDSYAGRPRNNVPGKPVSVHGLGQAIDIAGFMTSDGRTYTVADNYGPEIKAAQKAGCGIFRTT
;
A
#
# COMPACT_ATOMS: atom_id res chain seq x y z
N ILE A 1 19.39 28.71 3.64
CA ILE A 1 20.68 28.27 3.05
C ILE A 1 21.28 29.28 2.07
N GLY A 2 20.47 30.11 1.39
CA GLY A 2 20.91 31.01 0.29
C GLY A 2 22.24 31.74 0.49
N PRO A 3 22.45 32.51 1.58
CA PRO A 3 23.69 33.27 1.79
C PRO A 3 24.97 32.44 1.93
N HIS A 4 24.86 31.12 2.10
CA HIS A 4 25.98 30.21 2.32
C HIS A 4 26.21 29.25 1.15
N LEU A 5 25.46 29.41 0.04
CA LEU A 5 25.66 28.60 -1.16
C LEU A 5 26.83 29.13 -1.97
N ALA A 6 27.69 28.22 -2.44
CA ALA A 6 28.76 28.56 -3.35
C ALA A 6 28.21 28.91 -4.75
N PRO A 7 28.86 29.80 -5.51
CA PRO A 7 28.53 30.04 -6.90
C PRO A 7 28.59 28.75 -7.73
N GLY A 8 27.61 28.53 -8.62
CA GLY A 8 27.49 27.31 -9.42
C GLY A 8 26.98 26.08 -8.65
N ALA A 9 26.55 26.26 -7.39
CA ALA A 9 25.94 25.17 -6.63
C ALA A 9 24.61 24.72 -7.27
N THR A 10 24.36 23.41 -7.19
CA THR A 10 23.07 22.83 -7.56
C THR A 10 22.26 22.52 -6.31
N VAL A 11 21.05 23.03 -6.24
CA VAL A 11 20.07 22.74 -5.19
C VAL A 11 19.01 21.81 -5.76
N THR A 12 18.61 20.78 -5.02
CA THR A 12 17.50 19.87 -5.36
C THR A 12 16.68 19.59 -4.11
N ASP A 13 15.44 19.18 -4.31
CA ASP A 13 14.57 18.65 -3.25
C ASP A 13 14.19 17.19 -3.53
N VAL A 14 13.33 16.64 -2.67
CA VAL A 14 12.76 15.28 -2.78
C VAL A 14 11.24 15.27 -2.57
N GLY A 15 10.58 16.43 -2.56
CA GLY A 15 9.16 16.57 -2.24
C GLY A 15 8.23 15.93 -3.28
N SER A 16 7.03 15.54 -2.87
CA SER A 16 6.07 14.86 -3.76
C SER A 16 5.24 15.78 -4.66
N VAL A 17 5.35 17.10 -4.48
CA VAL A 17 4.67 18.15 -5.25
C VAL A 17 5.70 19.17 -5.72
N LYS A 18 5.61 19.65 -6.97
CA LYS A 18 6.67 20.45 -7.59
C LYS A 18 6.31 21.91 -7.78
N GLN A 19 5.09 22.25 -8.22
CA GLN A 19 4.72 23.65 -8.44
C GLN A 19 4.82 24.48 -7.14
N ALA A 20 4.29 23.97 -6.04
CA ALA A 20 4.32 24.65 -4.74
C ALA A 20 5.75 24.83 -4.21
N VAL A 21 6.61 23.81 -4.38
CA VAL A 21 8.02 23.87 -3.96
C VAL A 21 8.79 24.86 -4.80
N VAL A 22 8.61 24.87 -6.12
CA VAL A 22 9.24 25.85 -7.02
C VAL A 22 8.87 27.27 -6.63
N ALA A 23 7.58 27.55 -6.44
CA ALA A 23 7.10 28.87 -6.04
C ALA A 23 7.67 29.33 -4.67
N ALA A 24 7.83 28.39 -3.73
CA ALA A 24 8.33 28.69 -2.39
C ALA A 24 9.85 28.85 -2.34
N VAL A 25 10.61 28.16 -3.18
CA VAL A 25 12.08 28.12 -3.10
C VAL A 25 12.75 29.11 -4.06
N ALA A 26 12.24 29.23 -5.30
CA ALA A 26 12.87 30.04 -6.35
C ALA A 26 13.20 31.48 -5.94
N PRO A 27 12.32 32.23 -5.23
CA PRO A 27 12.59 33.62 -4.85
C PRO A 27 13.73 33.81 -3.84
N HIS A 28 14.19 32.73 -3.20
CA HIS A 28 15.19 32.77 -2.14
C HIS A 28 16.57 32.27 -2.56
N LEU A 29 16.72 31.86 -3.83
CA LEU A 29 17.98 31.38 -4.36
C LEU A 29 18.81 32.55 -4.89
N PRO A 30 20.11 32.60 -4.54
CA PRO A 30 21.00 33.62 -5.07
C PRO A 30 21.27 33.38 -6.56
N GLU A 31 21.69 34.44 -7.25
CA GLU A 31 22.10 34.37 -8.65
C GLU A 31 23.27 33.39 -8.84
N GLY A 32 23.27 32.65 -9.96
CA GLY A 32 24.28 31.66 -10.27
C GLY A 32 24.17 30.34 -9.49
N VAL A 33 23.04 30.08 -8.81
CA VAL A 33 22.70 28.77 -8.23
C VAL A 33 21.58 28.13 -9.03
N ASP A 34 21.80 26.90 -9.47
CA ASP A 34 20.82 26.13 -10.24
C ASP A 34 19.90 25.36 -9.29
N PHE A 35 18.59 25.62 -9.35
CA PHE A 35 17.60 24.80 -8.64
C PHE A 35 16.91 23.83 -9.58
N ILE A 36 17.09 22.55 -9.27
CA ILE A 36 16.55 21.43 -10.02
C ILE A 36 15.67 20.64 -9.06
N PRO A 37 14.36 20.93 -8.99
CA PRO A 37 13.46 20.17 -8.16
C PRO A 37 13.41 18.70 -8.60
N GLY A 38 13.29 17.81 -7.62
CA GLY A 38 13.34 16.37 -7.83
C GLY A 38 12.32 15.62 -6.99
N HIS A 39 11.79 14.52 -7.52
CA HIS A 39 10.89 13.64 -6.81
C HIS A 39 11.31 12.18 -7.02
N PRO A 40 11.98 11.56 -6.03
CA PRO A 40 12.16 10.12 -6.05
C PRO A 40 10.79 9.46 -5.86
N MET A 41 10.34 8.68 -6.85
CA MET A 41 9.20 7.76 -6.75
C MET A 41 9.63 6.51 -5.97
N ALA A 42 10.16 6.75 -4.78
CA ALA A 42 10.71 5.80 -3.85
C ALA A 42 10.46 6.32 -2.44
N GLY A 43 9.90 5.47 -1.61
CA GLY A 43 9.59 5.78 -0.23
C GLY A 43 9.28 4.49 0.51
N THR A 44 9.35 4.56 1.82
CA THR A 44 8.84 3.52 2.71
C THR A 44 7.63 4.08 3.44
N GLU A 45 6.82 3.19 4.01
CA GLU A 45 5.76 3.54 4.95
C GLU A 45 6.31 4.10 6.28
N TYR A 46 7.63 4.06 6.47
CA TYR A 46 8.32 4.53 7.67
C TYR A 46 8.96 5.90 7.45
N SER A 47 8.84 6.77 8.45
CA SER A 47 9.47 8.09 8.43
C SER A 47 10.82 8.10 9.15
N GLY A 48 11.64 9.12 8.89
CA GLY A 48 12.88 9.39 9.62
C GLY A 48 14.15 8.83 8.98
N PRO A 49 15.33 9.34 9.38
CA PRO A 49 16.61 9.06 8.71
C PRO A 49 17.05 7.60 8.82
N ARG A 50 16.56 6.87 9.82
CA ARG A 50 16.83 5.42 10.01
C ARG A 50 16.07 4.53 9.03
N SER A 51 15.06 5.07 8.36
CA SER A 51 14.23 4.35 7.38
C SER A 51 14.82 4.41 5.97
N GLY A 52 15.89 5.19 5.78
CA GLY A 52 16.68 5.22 4.56
C GLY A 52 17.68 4.07 4.50
N PHE A 53 17.85 3.50 3.31
CA PHE A 53 18.85 2.48 3.04
C PHE A 53 19.50 2.74 1.68
N ALA A 54 20.76 2.32 1.51
CA ALA A 54 21.57 2.70 0.34
C ALA A 54 20.95 2.31 -1.02
N THR A 55 20.09 1.29 -1.05
CA THR A 55 19.43 0.82 -2.26
C THR A 55 18.02 1.38 -2.46
N LEU A 56 17.59 2.37 -1.66
CA LEU A 56 16.24 2.95 -1.68
C LEU A 56 15.81 3.40 -3.08
N PHE A 57 16.75 3.95 -3.86
CA PHE A 57 16.47 4.51 -5.19
C PHE A 57 16.76 3.55 -6.34
N VAL A 58 17.28 2.35 -6.07
CA VAL A 58 17.69 1.40 -7.12
C VAL A 58 16.48 0.93 -7.92
N ASN A 59 16.54 1.11 -9.24
CA ASN A 59 15.47 0.78 -10.18
C ASN A 59 14.13 1.46 -9.82
N ARG A 60 14.20 2.66 -9.22
CA ARG A 60 13.06 3.54 -8.95
C ARG A 60 13.18 4.80 -9.81
N TRP A 61 12.03 5.36 -10.19
CA TRP A 61 12.03 6.61 -10.95
C TRP A 61 12.39 7.77 -10.04
N TRP A 62 13.19 8.70 -10.55
CA TRP A 62 13.43 10.01 -9.97
C TRP A 62 13.09 11.04 -11.02
N LEU A 63 12.00 11.76 -10.79
CA LEU A 63 11.46 12.74 -11.73
C LEU A 63 12.13 14.08 -11.44
N LEU A 64 12.80 14.66 -12.43
CA LEU A 64 13.36 16.00 -12.35
C LEU A 64 12.46 16.99 -13.08
N THR A 65 12.35 18.20 -12.54
CA THR A 65 11.57 19.28 -13.16
C THR A 65 12.40 20.55 -13.30
N PRO A 66 13.50 20.54 -14.07
CA PRO A 66 14.32 21.73 -14.25
C PRO A 66 13.53 22.85 -14.95
N GLY A 67 13.75 24.09 -14.52
CA GLY A 67 13.26 25.28 -15.23
C GLY A 67 13.99 25.48 -16.55
N PRO A 68 13.39 26.20 -17.52
CA PRO A 68 14.05 26.48 -18.81
C PRO A 68 15.33 27.32 -18.68
N GLU A 69 15.47 28.08 -17.61
CA GLU A 69 16.62 28.93 -17.29
C GLU A 69 17.80 28.20 -16.65
N VAL A 70 17.63 26.92 -16.28
CA VAL A 70 18.65 26.15 -15.56
C VAL A 70 19.74 25.65 -16.50
N ASP A 71 21.00 25.74 -16.08
CA ASP A 71 22.13 25.21 -16.85
C ASP A 71 21.98 23.69 -17.08
N ARG A 72 21.97 23.27 -18.35
CA ARG A 72 21.92 21.86 -18.74
C ARG A 72 23.09 21.06 -18.18
N ALA A 73 24.27 21.66 -18.01
CA ALA A 73 25.39 20.96 -17.41
C ALA A 73 25.11 20.61 -15.93
N ALA A 74 24.34 21.44 -15.21
CA ALA A 74 23.90 21.13 -13.85
C ALA A 74 22.89 19.98 -13.82
N VAL A 75 21.93 19.97 -14.75
CA VAL A 75 20.97 18.86 -14.91
C VAL A 75 21.69 17.55 -15.22
N ASP A 76 22.68 17.57 -16.09
CA ASP A 76 23.44 16.37 -16.44
C ASP A 76 24.32 15.88 -15.28
N ARG A 77 24.91 16.80 -14.49
CA ARG A 77 25.66 16.44 -13.27
C ARG A 77 24.75 15.74 -12.26
N LEU A 78 23.57 16.31 -11.98
CA LEU A 78 22.60 15.72 -11.07
C LEU A 78 22.10 14.38 -11.61
N THR A 79 21.75 14.31 -12.89
CA THR A 79 21.29 13.06 -13.53
C THR A 79 22.32 11.95 -13.40
N ARG A 80 23.61 12.24 -13.64
CA ARG A 80 24.69 11.25 -13.44
C ARG A 80 24.79 10.78 -11.99
N LEU A 81 24.64 11.68 -11.02
CA LEU A 81 24.61 11.30 -9.60
C LEU A 81 23.44 10.36 -9.31
N LEU A 82 22.23 10.70 -9.77
CA LEU A 82 21.02 9.91 -9.53
C LEU A 82 21.09 8.53 -10.19
N VAL A 83 21.55 8.46 -11.44
CA VAL A 83 21.78 7.19 -12.14
C VAL A 83 22.89 6.38 -11.47
N GLY A 84 23.94 7.04 -10.97
CA GLY A 84 24.99 6.41 -10.16
C GLY A 84 24.47 5.77 -8.86
N MET A 85 23.41 6.33 -8.27
CA MET A 85 22.68 5.74 -7.15
C MET A 85 21.72 4.60 -7.57
N GLY A 86 21.62 4.31 -8.86
CA GLY A 86 20.78 3.26 -9.43
C GLY A 86 19.36 3.71 -9.78
N ALA A 87 19.04 4.99 -9.71
CA ALA A 87 17.73 5.51 -10.09
C ALA A 87 17.56 5.57 -11.62
N LYS A 88 16.30 5.50 -12.07
CA LYS A 88 15.89 5.86 -13.43
C LYS A 88 15.48 7.33 -13.43
N VAL A 89 16.12 8.15 -14.24
CA VAL A 89 15.80 9.59 -14.29
C VAL A 89 14.88 9.89 -15.46
N ASN A 90 13.88 10.73 -15.23
CA ASN A 90 13.08 11.31 -16.30
C ASN A 90 12.83 12.80 -16.02
N GLU A 91 12.74 13.61 -17.06
CA GLU A 91 12.48 15.04 -16.96
C GLU A 91 11.04 15.37 -17.41
N MET A 92 10.40 16.32 -16.74
CA MET A 92 9.09 16.85 -17.13
C MET A 92 8.87 18.26 -16.55
N THR A 93 7.81 18.95 -16.95
CA THR A 93 7.46 20.24 -16.35
C THR A 93 6.85 20.05 -14.95
N PRO A 94 6.97 21.03 -14.03
CA PRO A 94 6.34 20.95 -12.71
C PRO A 94 4.82 20.74 -12.76
N ASP A 95 4.12 21.40 -13.70
CA ASP A 95 2.68 21.24 -13.90
C ASP A 95 2.31 19.82 -14.35
N HIS A 96 3.04 19.28 -15.34
CA HIS A 96 2.80 17.92 -15.82
C HIS A 96 3.07 16.87 -14.74
N HIS A 97 4.15 17.07 -13.96
CA HIS A 97 4.45 16.22 -12.81
C HIS A 97 3.28 16.17 -11.82
N ASP A 98 2.79 17.33 -11.38
CA ASP A 98 1.75 17.41 -10.35
C ASP A 98 0.43 16.81 -10.84
N GLN A 99 0.09 16.98 -12.13
CA GLN A 99 -1.07 16.31 -12.75
C GLN A 99 -0.92 14.79 -12.79
N VAL A 100 0.23 14.27 -13.22
CA VAL A 100 0.49 12.83 -13.29
C VAL A 100 0.44 12.23 -11.88
N VAL A 101 1.18 12.79 -10.93
CA VAL A 101 1.26 12.28 -9.55
C VAL A 101 -0.07 12.42 -8.81
N ALA A 102 -0.86 13.47 -9.10
CA ALA A 102 -2.21 13.58 -8.56
C ALA A 102 -3.09 12.38 -8.92
N VAL A 103 -3.04 11.92 -10.17
CA VAL A 103 -3.85 10.79 -10.65
C VAL A 103 -3.29 9.45 -10.20
N VAL A 104 -1.97 9.23 -10.32
CA VAL A 104 -1.37 7.92 -10.07
C VAL A 104 -1.02 7.65 -8.60
N SER A 105 -1.00 8.69 -7.76
CA SER A 105 -0.59 8.58 -6.35
C SER A 105 -1.53 9.27 -5.38
N HIS A 106 -1.76 10.59 -5.50
CA HIS A 106 -2.49 11.34 -4.48
C HIS A 106 -3.98 10.98 -4.38
N ALA A 107 -4.68 10.94 -5.51
CA ALA A 107 -6.10 10.59 -5.55
C ALA A 107 -6.37 9.17 -5.01
N PRO A 108 -5.60 8.13 -5.40
CA PRO A 108 -5.70 6.81 -4.77
C PRO A 108 -5.54 6.85 -3.23
N HIS A 109 -4.58 7.60 -2.71
CA HIS A 109 -4.39 7.74 -1.25
C HIS A 109 -5.57 8.45 -0.58
N LEU A 110 -6.09 9.52 -1.19
CA LEU A 110 -7.25 10.24 -0.67
C LEU A 110 -8.51 9.35 -0.66
N ILE A 111 -8.71 8.57 -1.71
CA ILE A 111 -9.81 7.60 -1.79
C ILE A 111 -9.65 6.56 -0.68
N ALA A 112 -8.46 5.98 -0.51
CA ALA A 112 -8.21 5.02 0.55
C ALA A 112 -8.49 5.62 1.95
N TYR A 113 -8.01 6.84 2.21
CA TYR A 113 -8.23 7.55 3.47
C TYR A 113 -9.71 7.82 3.74
N THR A 114 -10.44 8.33 2.73
CA THR A 114 -11.88 8.60 2.86
C THR A 114 -12.70 7.33 3.03
N MET A 115 -12.31 6.22 2.37
CA MET A 115 -12.96 4.91 2.57
C MET A 115 -12.77 4.39 4.00
N VAL A 116 -11.60 4.59 4.61
CA VAL A 116 -11.38 4.27 6.04
C VAL A 116 -12.29 5.13 6.92
N GLY A 117 -12.42 6.42 6.64
CA GLY A 117 -13.33 7.30 7.37
C GLY A 117 -14.81 6.89 7.24
N VAL A 118 -15.25 6.45 6.06
CA VAL A 118 -16.60 5.90 5.87
C VAL A 118 -16.80 4.63 6.70
N ALA A 119 -15.81 3.73 6.70
CA ALA A 119 -15.88 2.50 7.49
C ALA A 119 -15.95 2.80 9.00
N ASP A 120 -15.16 3.75 9.49
CA ASP A 120 -15.20 4.18 10.88
C ASP A 120 -16.55 4.81 11.26
N HIS A 121 -17.11 5.67 10.39
CA HIS A 121 -18.43 6.26 10.62
C HIS A 121 -19.53 5.19 10.70
N LEU A 122 -19.50 4.18 9.84
CA LEU A 122 -20.43 3.06 9.87
C LEU A 122 -20.25 2.16 11.11
N ALA A 123 -19.04 2.05 11.66
CA ALA A 123 -18.78 1.30 12.89
C ALA A 123 -19.46 1.93 14.13
N HIS A 124 -19.69 3.24 14.11
CA HIS A 124 -20.41 3.97 15.17
C HIS A 124 -21.94 3.85 15.05
N PHE A 125 -22.45 3.49 13.87
CA PHE A 125 -23.84 3.07 13.70
C PHE A 125 -24.01 1.63 14.20
N ARG A 126 -24.16 1.45 15.52
CA ARG A 126 -24.84 0.25 16.04
C ARG A 126 -26.34 0.42 15.80
N PRO A 127 -27.00 -0.44 15.00
CA PRO A 127 -28.45 -0.52 15.04
C PRO A 127 -28.83 -0.85 16.48
N GLN A 128 -29.54 0.05 17.17
CA GLN A 128 -30.12 -0.32 18.45
C GLN A 128 -31.08 -1.48 18.20
N PRO A 129 -31.00 -2.58 18.97
CA PRO A 129 -32.03 -3.61 18.90
C PRO A 129 -33.36 -2.93 19.22
N ARG A 130 -34.33 -3.01 18.29
CA ARG A 130 -35.70 -2.61 18.61
C ARG A 130 -36.13 -3.39 19.85
N PRO A 131 -36.65 -2.74 20.91
CA PRO A 131 -37.09 -3.45 22.09
C PRO A 131 -38.14 -4.48 21.66
N ALA A 132 -37.86 -5.76 21.97
CA ALA A 132 -38.79 -6.86 21.75
C ALA A 132 -39.95 -6.69 22.73
N GLY A 133 -41.00 -5.96 22.33
CA GLY A 133 -42.17 -5.77 23.19
C GLY A 133 -43.13 -4.63 22.87
N ALA A 134 -42.98 -3.88 21.78
CA ALA A 134 -43.93 -2.80 21.45
C ALA A 134 -44.73 -3.10 20.17
N LEU A 135 -45.60 -4.11 20.23
CA LEU A 135 -46.83 -4.10 19.44
C LEU A 135 -47.86 -3.25 20.20
N ALA A 136 -47.64 -1.94 20.23
CA ALA A 136 -48.72 -1.02 20.59
C ALA A 136 -49.32 -0.51 19.28
N ALA A 137 -50.58 -0.87 19.04
CA ALA A 137 -51.40 -0.26 18.01
C ALA A 137 -51.52 1.24 18.31
N GLY A 138 -50.65 2.05 17.70
CA GLY A 138 -50.80 3.50 17.68
C GLY A 138 -51.92 3.88 16.71
N PRO A 139 -52.76 4.89 17.03
CA PRO A 139 -53.84 5.30 16.15
C PRO A 139 -53.27 5.82 14.82
N MET A 140 -53.93 5.45 13.71
CA MET A 140 -53.62 6.01 12.39
C MET A 140 -53.73 7.53 12.43
N ILE A 141 -52.60 8.24 12.45
CA ILE A 141 -52.56 9.67 12.20
C ILE A 141 -52.82 9.87 10.71
N ARG A 142 -54.03 10.34 10.39
CA ARG A 142 -54.41 10.76 9.04
C ARG A 142 -53.57 11.98 8.65
N PRO A 143 -52.91 12.00 7.47
CA PRO A 143 -52.11 13.15 7.05
C PRO A 143 -53.04 14.34 6.79
N GLN A 144 -52.82 15.46 7.48
CA GLN A 144 -53.47 16.72 7.14
C GLN A 144 -52.76 17.40 5.95
N PRO A 145 -53.49 18.03 5.03
CA PRO A 145 -52.88 18.80 3.94
C PRO A 145 -52.17 20.04 4.50
N ARG A 146 -50.93 20.28 4.05
CA ARG A 146 -50.16 21.48 4.43
C ARG A 146 -50.84 22.73 3.87
N PRO A 147 -50.89 23.84 4.62
CA PRO A 147 -51.33 25.11 4.07
C PRO A 147 -50.31 25.61 3.03
N ALA A 148 -50.82 26.09 1.90
CA ALA A 148 -50.04 26.77 0.88
C ALA A 148 -49.70 28.18 1.38
N GLY A 149 -48.42 28.47 1.64
CA GLY A 149 -48.00 29.82 1.98
C GLY A 149 -46.54 29.94 2.42
N ALA A 150 -45.78 30.68 1.60
CA ALA A 150 -44.50 31.35 1.92
C ALA A 150 -43.25 30.47 2.15
N LEU A 151 -42.65 29.99 1.05
CA LEU A 151 -41.19 29.89 0.99
C LEU A 151 -40.64 31.24 0.52
N ALA A 152 -39.97 31.95 1.44
CA ALA A 152 -39.19 33.13 1.10
C ALA A 152 -38.04 32.73 0.16
N ALA A 153 -37.93 33.44 -0.97
CA ALA A 153 -36.87 33.25 -1.94
C ALA A 153 -35.54 33.80 -1.38
N GLY A 154 -34.61 32.90 -1.04
CA GLY A 154 -33.19 33.26 -0.92
C GLY A 154 -32.54 33.34 -2.32
N PRO A 155 -31.55 34.21 -2.54
CA PRO A 155 -30.96 34.41 -3.87
C PRO A 155 -30.22 33.15 -4.34
N MET A 156 -30.64 32.62 -5.49
CA MET A 156 -29.91 31.57 -6.21
C MET A 156 -28.62 32.16 -6.78
N ILE A 157 -27.46 31.67 -6.33
CA ILE A 157 -26.19 31.87 -7.03
C ILE A 157 -26.24 31.02 -8.31
N ARG A 158 -26.31 31.68 -9.47
CA ARG A 158 -26.33 31.04 -10.79
C ARG A 158 -24.88 30.78 -11.23
N PRO A 159 -24.48 29.55 -11.60
CA PRO A 159 -23.14 29.31 -12.13
C PRO A 159 -23.00 29.91 -13.53
N GLN A 160 -21.90 30.63 -13.79
CA GLN A 160 -21.59 31.19 -15.10
C GLN A 160 -21.09 30.12 -16.08
N PRO A 161 -21.39 30.23 -17.39
CA PRO A 161 -20.87 29.33 -18.41
C PRO A 161 -19.37 29.58 -18.69
N ARG A 162 -18.62 28.50 -18.91
CA ARG A 162 -17.19 28.53 -19.25
C ARG A 162 -16.95 29.20 -20.62
N PRO A 163 -15.86 29.97 -20.80
CA PRO A 163 -15.50 30.51 -22.11
C PRO A 163 -15.08 29.39 -23.07
N ALA A 164 -15.54 29.50 -24.32
CA ALA A 164 -15.27 28.58 -25.40
C ALA A 164 -13.91 28.90 -26.05
N ALA A 165 -12.90 28.09 -25.79
CA ALA A 165 -11.73 27.91 -26.67
C ALA A 165 -10.92 26.69 -26.23
N LEU A 166 -11.14 25.56 -26.90
CA LEU A 166 -10.10 24.75 -27.55
C LEU A 166 -10.82 23.61 -28.29
N ALA A 167 -10.94 23.77 -29.59
CA ALA A 167 -11.43 22.74 -30.49
C ALA A 167 -10.38 21.62 -30.56
N VAL A 168 -10.68 20.46 -29.99
CA VAL A 168 -9.95 19.22 -30.29
C VAL A 168 -10.59 18.61 -31.52
N GLN A 169 -9.78 18.43 -32.56
CA GLN A 169 -10.17 17.83 -33.83
C GLN A 169 -10.83 16.45 -33.64
N THR A 170 -12.00 16.30 -34.25
CA THR A 170 -12.74 15.06 -34.38
C THR A 170 -11.98 14.05 -35.26
N ALA A 171 -11.52 12.94 -34.69
CA ALA A 171 -11.29 11.72 -35.46
C ALA A 171 -12.55 10.85 -35.36
N GLN A 172 -13.28 10.78 -36.46
CA GLN A 172 -14.40 9.86 -36.65
C GLN A 172 -13.87 8.44 -36.78
N SER A 173 -14.34 7.52 -35.93
CA SER A 173 -14.90 6.25 -36.42
C SER A 173 -15.78 5.65 -35.33
N ALA A 174 -17.06 5.48 -35.68
CA ALA A 174 -18.06 4.84 -34.88
C ALA A 174 -17.99 3.32 -35.09
N ALA A 175 -18.00 2.57 -33.99
CA ALA A 175 -18.60 1.24 -33.94
C ALA A 175 -19.39 1.15 -32.63
N ALA A 176 -20.71 1.15 -32.75
CA ALA A 176 -21.64 1.04 -31.64
C ALA A 176 -21.41 -0.27 -30.87
N ARG A 177 -21.17 -0.18 -29.56
CA ARG A 177 -21.23 -1.33 -28.63
C ARG A 177 -22.40 -1.14 -27.67
N PRO A 178 -23.19 -2.18 -27.38
CA PRO A 178 -24.34 -2.08 -26.50
C PRO A 178 -23.91 -1.84 -25.05
N SER A 179 -24.65 -0.98 -24.35
CA SER A 179 -24.50 -0.70 -22.93
C SER A 179 -24.69 -1.98 -22.10
N LEU A 180 -23.65 -2.43 -21.39
CA LEU A 180 -23.78 -3.46 -20.36
C LEU A 180 -24.53 -2.86 -19.16
N ARG A 181 -25.84 -3.12 -19.07
CA ARG A 181 -26.60 -2.88 -17.84
C ARG A 181 -26.17 -3.89 -16.78
N PRO A 182 -25.92 -3.49 -15.52
CA PRO A 182 -25.67 -4.43 -14.43
C PRO A 182 -26.87 -5.34 -14.21
N MET A 183 -26.64 -6.65 -14.04
CA MET A 183 -27.69 -7.57 -13.61
C MET A 183 -28.09 -7.32 -12.15
N PRO A 184 -29.37 -7.48 -11.78
CA PRO A 184 -29.79 -7.45 -10.39
C PRO A 184 -29.16 -8.64 -9.63
N ARG A 185 -28.66 -8.37 -8.41
CA ARG A 185 -28.11 -9.41 -7.52
C ARG A 185 -29.28 -10.26 -6.98
N PRO A 186 -29.12 -11.59 -6.86
CA PRO A 186 -30.13 -12.43 -6.22
C PRO A 186 -30.19 -12.13 -4.72
N ASP A 187 -31.41 -12.12 -4.18
CA ASP A 187 -31.66 -11.94 -2.74
C ASP A 187 -31.13 -13.15 -1.97
N PHE A 188 -30.22 -12.90 -1.03
CA PHE A 188 -29.78 -13.88 -0.06
C PHE A 188 -30.55 -13.72 1.24
N ASP A 189 -31.31 -14.75 1.62
CA ASP A 189 -31.96 -14.83 2.93
C ASP A 189 -30.90 -15.05 4.03
N LEU A 190 -30.63 -14.00 4.79
CA LEU A 190 -29.62 -13.97 5.86
C LEU A 190 -30.01 -14.77 7.11
N LYS A 191 -31.19 -15.41 7.16
CA LYS A 191 -31.66 -16.10 8.37
C LYS A 191 -31.22 -17.56 8.52
N ALA A 192 -30.62 -18.18 7.49
CA ALA A 192 -30.22 -19.60 7.56
C ALA A 192 -28.79 -19.86 8.08
N VAL A 193 -27.97 -18.83 8.33
CA VAL A 193 -26.54 -19.00 8.67
C VAL A 193 -26.27 -19.13 10.18
N ALA A 194 -27.28 -18.90 11.03
CA ALA A 194 -27.05 -18.70 12.46
C ALA A 194 -26.94 -19.98 13.33
N LEU A 195 -27.04 -21.19 12.78
CA LEU A 195 -27.07 -22.43 13.59
C LEU A 195 -26.23 -23.57 12.99
N MET A 196 -25.02 -23.28 12.49
CA MET A 196 -24.05 -24.32 12.15
C MET A 196 -22.79 -24.20 13.02
N PRO A 197 -22.37 -25.28 13.73
CA PRO A 197 -21.07 -25.28 14.39
C PRO A 197 -19.95 -25.16 13.35
N ALA A 198 -18.91 -24.42 13.69
CA ALA A 198 -17.77 -24.14 12.81
C ALA A 198 -17.19 -25.44 12.22
N PRO A 199 -16.98 -25.53 10.90
CA PRO A 199 -16.42 -26.74 10.31
C PRO A 199 -14.95 -26.86 10.75
N GLN A 200 -14.68 -27.85 11.59
CA GLN A 200 -13.32 -28.36 11.76
C GLN A 200 -12.91 -28.96 10.40
N LYS A 201 -11.97 -28.31 9.70
CA LYS A 201 -11.49 -28.81 8.41
C LYS A 201 -10.90 -30.21 8.60
N PRO A 202 -11.30 -31.21 7.79
CA PRO A 202 -10.69 -32.53 7.82
C PRO A 202 -9.20 -32.44 7.47
N ALA A 203 -8.40 -33.37 8.01
CA ALA A 203 -6.97 -33.47 7.76
C ALA A 203 -6.67 -33.43 6.25
N ALA A 204 -5.97 -32.39 5.82
CA ALA A 204 -5.74 -32.12 4.40
C ALA A 204 -4.74 -33.13 3.80
N SER A 205 -5.13 -33.70 2.64
CA SER A 205 -4.29 -34.53 1.77
C SER A 205 -2.97 -33.83 1.43
N LEU A 206 -1.86 -34.58 1.42
CA LEU A 206 -0.51 -34.08 1.05
C LEU A 206 -0.35 -33.84 -0.47
N LYS A 207 -1.30 -34.30 -1.30
CA LYS A 207 -1.18 -34.23 -2.76
C LYS A 207 -1.35 -32.77 -3.23
N GLY A 208 -0.23 -32.13 -3.61
CA GLY A 208 -0.19 -30.73 -4.03
C GLY A 208 0.19 -29.73 -2.94
N ALA A 209 0.57 -30.21 -1.75
CA ALA A 209 1.02 -29.37 -0.65
C ALA A 209 2.45 -28.83 -0.88
N LEU A 210 2.63 -27.52 -0.87
CA LEU A 210 3.96 -26.90 -1.00
C LEU A 210 4.86 -27.34 0.18
N CYS A 211 6.13 -27.62 -0.09
CA CYS A 211 7.10 -28.08 0.92
C CYS A 211 6.68 -29.33 1.71
N GLN A 212 5.84 -30.19 1.10
CA GLN A 212 5.29 -31.41 1.70
C GLN A 212 4.52 -31.15 3.01
N ARG A 213 3.96 -29.94 3.19
CA ARG A 213 3.22 -29.57 4.39
C ARG A 213 1.80 -29.14 4.06
N PRO A 214 0.76 -29.83 4.56
CA PRO A 214 -0.63 -29.48 4.29
C PRO A 214 -0.92 -28.03 4.66
N GLY A 215 -1.74 -27.36 3.84
CA GLY A 215 -2.10 -25.96 4.05
C GLY A 215 -1.10 -24.94 3.48
N LEU A 216 0.12 -25.34 3.12
CA LEU A 216 1.02 -24.45 2.39
C LEU A 216 0.67 -24.45 0.89
N SER A 217 0.43 -23.25 0.34
CA SER A 217 0.15 -23.04 -1.08
C SER A 217 1.08 -22.00 -1.68
N GLY A 218 1.46 -22.21 -2.94
CA GLY A 218 2.40 -21.35 -3.65
C GLY A 218 3.00 -22.02 -4.87
N LYS A 219 4.19 -21.57 -5.28
CA LYS A 219 4.93 -22.13 -6.43
C LYS A 219 6.32 -22.58 -6.00
N VAL A 220 6.79 -23.71 -6.53
CA VAL A 220 8.20 -24.06 -6.48
C VAL A 220 8.95 -23.16 -7.47
N LEU A 221 10.06 -22.58 -7.04
CA LEU A 221 10.90 -21.73 -7.87
C LEU A 221 12.20 -22.46 -8.26
N PRO A 222 12.83 -22.09 -9.38
CA PRO A 222 14.17 -22.58 -9.70
C PRO A 222 15.19 -22.17 -8.63
N PRO A 223 16.27 -22.96 -8.42
CA PRO A 223 17.34 -22.62 -7.50
C PRO A 223 17.89 -21.21 -7.77
N ILE A 224 18.01 -20.40 -6.73
CA ILE A 224 18.56 -19.06 -6.83
C ILE A 224 20.08 -19.15 -6.69
N LYS A 225 20.79 -18.75 -7.75
CA LYS A 225 22.25 -18.60 -7.78
C LYS A 225 22.59 -17.14 -8.02
N ALA A 226 22.69 -16.35 -6.96
CA ALA A 226 22.99 -14.93 -7.12
C ALA A 226 24.47 -14.71 -7.51
N ARG A 227 24.72 -13.60 -8.22
CA ARG A 227 26.09 -13.13 -8.50
C ARG A 227 26.90 -12.84 -7.23
N ASN A 228 26.21 -12.46 -6.15
CA ASN A 228 26.83 -12.18 -4.86
C ASN A 228 27.15 -13.52 -4.16
N LYS A 229 28.42 -13.78 -3.85
CA LYS A 229 28.86 -15.00 -3.17
C LYS A 229 28.03 -15.22 -1.89
N GLY A 230 27.30 -16.35 -1.84
CA GLY A 230 26.57 -16.81 -0.67
C GLY A 230 25.08 -16.48 -0.64
N CYS A 231 24.54 -15.67 -1.55
CA CYS A 231 23.08 -15.42 -1.65
C CYS A 231 22.42 -16.50 -2.52
N ASN A 232 22.50 -17.74 -2.06
CA ASN A 232 21.98 -18.89 -2.81
C ASN A 232 20.87 -19.57 -2.02
N VAL A 233 19.83 -20.00 -2.73
CA VAL A 233 18.75 -20.80 -2.15
C VAL A 233 18.57 -22.02 -3.05
N ALA A 234 18.81 -23.21 -2.51
CA ALA A 234 18.76 -24.45 -3.28
C ALA A 234 17.34 -24.76 -3.76
N ASP A 235 16.37 -24.73 -2.86
CA ASP A 235 14.98 -25.10 -3.14
C ASP A 235 14.00 -23.99 -2.70
N PRO A 236 14.01 -22.82 -3.37
CA PRO A 236 13.15 -21.70 -3.03
C PRO A 236 11.70 -21.97 -3.43
N VAL A 237 10.79 -21.40 -2.66
CA VAL A 237 9.35 -21.39 -2.96
C VAL A 237 8.79 -19.98 -2.89
N LEU A 238 7.83 -19.67 -3.76
CA LEU A 238 6.99 -18.49 -3.67
C LEU A 238 5.75 -18.85 -2.84
N LEU A 239 5.79 -18.58 -1.55
CA LEU A 239 4.72 -18.86 -0.60
C LEU A 239 3.63 -17.79 -0.69
N SER A 240 2.40 -18.19 -1.02
CA SER A 240 1.27 -17.26 -1.18
C SER A 240 0.18 -17.43 -0.13
N GLU A 241 0.05 -18.61 0.50
CA GLU A 241 -0.97 -18.86 1.51
C GLU A 241 -0.56 -19.95 2.50
N ILE A 242 -1.04 -19.81 3.75
CA ILE A 242 -0.87 -20.77 4.84
C ILE A 242 -2.25 -21.05 5.46
N SER A 243 -2.83 -22.20 5.16
CA SER A 243 -4.08 -22.69 5.76
C SER A 243 -5.25 -21.69 5.68
N GLY A 244 -5.37 -20.93 4.57
CA GLY A 244 -6.36 -19.87 4.39
C GLY A 244 -5.88 -18.46 4.74
N VAL A 245 -4.69 -18.31 5.30
CA VAL A 245 -4.06 -17.00 5.58
C VAL A 245 -3.20 -16.59 4.39
N LYS A 246 -3.60 -15.54 3.67
CA LYS A 246 -2.88 -15.06 2.49
C LYS A 246 -1.64 -14.25 2.86
N LEU A 247 -0.54 -14.43 2.13
CA LEU A 247 0.63 -13.58 2.20
C LEU A 247 0.53 -12.52 1.10
N VAL A 248 0.59 -11.25 1.48
CA VAL A 248 0.49 -10.13 0.54
C VAL A 248 1.64 -9.15 0.77
N PRO A 249 2.55 -8.98 -0.21
CA PRO A 249 2.73 -9.84 -1.39
C PRO A 249 3.15 -11.28 -0.99
N PRO A 250 3.09 -12.26 -1.93
CA PRO A 250 3.68 -13.58 -1.71
C PRO A 250 5.19 -13.48 -1.39
N ALA A 251 5.67 -14.34 -0.49
CA ALA A 251 7.05 -14.30 0.00
C ALA A 251 7.91 -15.35 -0.70
N THR A 252 9.15 -15.00 -1.07
CA THR A 252 10.14 -15.98 -1.53
C THR A 252 10.98 -16.43 -0.36
N VAL A 253 10.91 -17.71 0.01
CA VAL A 253 11.61 -18.31 1.16
C VAL A 253 12.03 -19.74 0.83
N ASP A 254 12.87 -20.36 1.66
CA ASP A 254 13.12 -21.79 1.58
C ASP A 254 11.98 -22.61 2.23
N CYS A 255 12.00 -23.92 2.03
CA CYS A 255 10.97 -24.79 2.59
C CYS A 255 11.07 -24.98 4.11
N GLU A 256 12.22 -24.78 4.75
CA GLU A 256 12.32 -24.84 6.21
C GLU A 256 11.59 -23.65 6.84
N GLU A 257 11.84 -22.45 6.32
CA GLU A 257 11.21 -21.20 6.72
C GLU A 257 9.69 -21.23 6.45
N ALA A 258 9.26 -21.72 5.29
CA ALA A 258 7.82 -21.87 4.99
C ALA A 258 7.12 -22.80 6.01
N ARG A 259 7.77 -23.88 6.44
CA ARG A 259 7.25 -24.79 7.47
C ARG A 259 7.29 -24.18 8.87
N ALA A 260 8.32 -23.40 9.19
CA ALA A 260 8.41 -22.63 10.43
C ALA A 260 7.25 -21.63 10.53
N LEU A 261 7.04 -20.84 9.47
CA LEU A 261 5.95 -19.88 9.38
C LEU A 261 4.58 -20.56 9.48
N SER A 262 4.39 -21.73 8.84
CA SER A 262 3.17 -22.53 9.00
C SER A 262 2.92 -22.94 10.45
N THR A 263 3.97 -23.35 11.16
CA THR A 263 3.87 -23.72 12.58
C THR A 263 3.46 -22.50 13.40
N TRP A 264 4.16 -21.38 13.22
CA TRP A 264 3.87 -20.15 13.94
C TRP A 264 2.45 -19.62 13.69
N VAL A 265 1.97 -19.66 12.44
CA VAL A 265 0.58 -19.27 12.12
C VAL A 265 -0.42 -20.12 12.90
N ALA A 266 -0.20 -21.44 12.95
CA ALA A 266 -1.12 -22.36 13.59
C ALA A 266 -1.08 -22.29 15.13
N THR A 267 0.11 -22.17 15.73
CA THR A 267 0.29 -22.33 17.18
C THR A 267 0.49 -21.02 17.93
N GLY A 268 0.87 -19.95 17.24
CA GLY A 268 1.14 -18.64 17.84
C GLY A 268 0.16 -17.59 17.39
N LEU A 269 0.13 -17.30 16.09
CA LEU A 269 -0.62 -16.17 15.54
C LEU A 269 -2.13 -16.36 15.64
N GLN A 270 -2.66 -17.49 15.14
CA GLN A 270 -4.10 -17.71 15.19
C GLN A 270 -4.63 -17.72 16.63
N PRO A 271 -4.04 -18.45 17.60
CA PRO A 271 -4.49 -18.40 18.99
C PRO A 271 -4.45 -16.98 19.60
N ALA A 272 -3.40 -16.20 19.33
CA ALA A 272 -3.28 -14.84 19.84
C ALA A 272 -4.40 -13.90 19.36
N PHE A 273 -4.96 -14.16 18.18
CA PHE A 273 -6.04 -13.38 17.58
C PHE A 273 -7.39 -14.13 17.54
N GLY A 274 -7.53 -15.21 18.32
CA GLY A 274 -8.78 -15.98 18.42
C GLY A 274 -9.22 -16.66 17.11
N GLY A 275 -8.27 -17.05 16.26
CA GLY A 275 -8.51 -17.78 15.01
C GLY A 275 -8.97 -16.89 13.85
N LYS A 276 -8.83 -15.57 13.96
CA LYS A 276 -9.43 -14.61 13.02
C LYS A 276 -8.50 -14.17 11.91
N ILE A 277 -7.21 -14.50 11.91
CA ILE A 277 -6.27 -13.94 10.94
C ILE A 277 -6.51 -14.56 9.56
N VAL A 278 -6.60 -13.71 8.53
CA VAL A 278 -6.82 -14.12 7.13
C VAL A 278 -5.77 -13.57 6.17
N ARG A 279 -4.93 -12.63 6.61
CA ARG A 279 -3.82 -12.09 5.81
C ARG A 279 -2.62 -11.73 6.67
N LEU A 280 -1.42 -12.01 6.14
CA LEU A 280 -0.13 -11.45 6.58
C LEU A 280 0.32 -10.40 5.56
N ASN A 281 0.67 -9.22 6.04
CA ASN A 281 1.26 -8.16 5.23
C ASN A 281 2.78 -8.31 5.25
N VAL A 282 3.35 -8.82 4.17
CA VAL A 282 4.78 -9.13 4.05
C VAL A 282 5.54 -7.87 3.63
N VAL A 283 6.67 -7.58 4.28
CA VAL A 283 7.53 -6.42 4.00
C VAL A 283 8.77 -6.85 3.22
N ASP A 284 9.46 -7.86 3.72
CA ASP A 284 10.67 -8.40 3.11
C ASP A 284 10.65 -9.93 3.16
N SER A 285 11.31 -10.55 2.20
CA SER A 285 11.51 -12.01 2.14
C SER A 285 12.91 -12.29 1.59
N TYR A 286 13.08 -13.04 0.51
CA TYR A 286 14.39 -13.24 -0.09
C TYR A 286 14.99 -11.91 -0.59
N ALA A 287 16.16 -11.56 -0.04
CA ALA A 287 16.95 -10.40 -0.43
C ALA A 287 18.46 -10.70 -0.36
N GLY A 288 19.09 -10.84 -1.53
CA GLY A 288 20.50 -11.22 -1.67
C GLY A 288 21.49 -10.11 -1.29
N ARG A 289 21.72 -9.91 0.01
CA ARG A 289 22.62 -8.87 0.56
C ARG A 289 23.52 -9.39 1.71
N PRO A 290 24.72 -8.82 1.94
CA PRO A 290 25.50 -9.04 3.15
C PRO A 290 24.74 -8.62 4.42
N ARG A 291 25.08 -9.20 5.57
CA ARG A 291 24.50 -8.83 6.87
C ARG A 291 24.76 -7.35 7.16
N ASN A 292 23.71 -6.65 7.59
CA ASN A 292 23.69 -5.19 7.79
C ASN A 292 24.12 -4.39 6.55
N ASN A 293 24.05 -5.00 5.36
CA ASN A 293 24.51 -4.43 4.09
C ASN A 293 25.99 -3.99 4.10
N VAL A 294 26.82 -4.59 4.96
CA VAL A 294 28.25 -4.27 5.08
C VAL A 294 29.07 -5.19 4.16
N PRO A 295 29.84 -4.65 3.19
CA PRO A 295 30.69 -5.45 2.33
C PRO A 295 31.65 -6.37 3.10
N GLY A 296 31.82 -7.60 2.63
CA GLY A 296 32.69 -8.60 3.26
C GLY A 296 32.14 -9.29 4.51
N LYS A 297 30.98 -8.87 5.04
CA LYS A 297 30.28 -9.60 6.10
C LYS A 297 29.54 -10.83 5.54
N PRO A 298 29.26 -11.85 6.38
CA PRO A 298 28.44 -12.99 5.99
C PRO A 298 27.11 -12.56 5.40
N VAL A 299 26.55 -13.38 4.51
CA VAL A 299 25.25 -13.11 3.88
C VAL A 299 24.13 -13.05 4.92
N SER A 300 23.16 -12.15 4.71
CA SER A 300 21.95 -12.07 5.53
C SER A 300 21.13 -13.36 5.41
N VAL A 301 20.41 -13.73 6.46
CA VAL A 301 19.46 -14.87 6.43
C VAL A 301 18.35 -14.67 5.40
N HIS A 302 17.97 -13.42 5.11
CA HIS A 302 17.11 -13.10 3.95
C HIS A 302 17.74 -13.53 2.62
N GLY A 303 19.06 -13.38 2.48
CA GLY A 303 19.81 -13.82 1.29
C GLY A 303 19.96 -15.34 1.18
N LEU A 304 19.60 -16.06 2.24
CA LEU A 304 19.51 -17.53 2.28
C LEU A 304 18.05 -18.02 2.15
N GLY A 305 17.08 -17.12 2.04
CA GLY A 305 15.65 -17.47 2.04
C GLY A 305 15.12 -17.91 3.41
N GLN A 306 15.86 -17.62 4.49
CA GLN A 306 15.62 -18.09 5.86
C GLN A 306 15.07 -16.99 6.78
N ALA A 307 14.39 -15.99 6.20
CA ALA A 307 13.75 -14.92 6.95
C ALA A 307 12.62 -14.29 6.15
N ILE A 308 11.63 -13.80 6.89
CA ILE A 308 10.48 -13.04 6.38
C ILE A 308 10.13 -11.95 7.38
N ASP A 309 9.90 -10.75 6.88
CA ASP A 309 9.45 -9.61 7.68
C ASP A 309 7.95 -9.38 7.45
N ILE A 310 7.19 -9.27 8.55
CA ILE A 310 5.74 -9.07 8.52
C ILE A 310 5.43 -7.73 9.20
N ALA A 311 4.81 -6.80 8.47
CA ALA A 311 4.41 -5.49 8.99
C ALA A 311 3.08 -5.53 9.72
N GLY A 312 2.24 -6.55 9.47
CA GLY A 312 0.93 -6.59 10.06
C GLY A 312 0.05 -7.74 9.60
N PHE A 313 -1.17 -7.74 10.11
CA PHE A 313 -2.14 -8.81 9.96
C PHE A 313 -3.51 -8.23 9.64
N MET A 314 -4.32 -8.95 8.86
CA MET A 314 -5.73 -8.63 8.69
C MET A 314 -6.58 -9.75 9.29
N THR A 315 -7.57 -9.39 10.08
CA THR A 315 -8.55 -10.32 10.64
C THR A 315 -9.76 -10.50 9.72
N SER A 316 -10.53 -11.55 9.94
CA SER A 316 -11.69 -11.94 9.14
C SER A 316 -12.84 -10.93 9.21
N ASP A 317 -12.88 -10.09 10.24
CA ASP A 317 -13.80 -8.96 10.39
C ASP A 317 -13.29 -7.68 9.67
N GLY A 318 -12.17 -7.76 8.95
CA GLY A 318 -11.62 -6.67 8.14
C GLY A 318 -10.70 -5.71 8.89
N ARG A 319 -10.46 -5.89 10.19
CA ARG A 319 -9.52 -5.06 10.94
C ARG A 319 -8.09 -5.36 10.51
N THR A 320 -7.28 -4.31 10.41
CA THR A 320 -5.85 -4.42 10.13
C THR A 320 -5.07 -4.04 11.37
N TYR A 321 -4.12 -4.88 11.74
CA TYR A 321 -3.19 -4.67 12.84
C TYR A 321 -1.81 -4.46 12.25
N THR A 322 -1.21 -3.28 12.45
CA THR A 322 0.19 -3.04 12.10
C THR A 322 1.07 -3.25 13.33
N VAL A 323 2.29 -3.74 13.13
CA VAL A 323 3.28 -3.86 14.21
C VAL A 323 3.65 -2.47 14.74
N ALA A 324 3.63 -1.43 13.90
CA ALA A 324 3.96 -0.07 14.30
C ALA A 324 2.89 0.56 15.22
N ASP A 325 1.62 0.46 14.84
CA ASP A 325 0.55 1.23 15.48
C ASP A 325 -0.28 0.40 16.47
N ASN A 326 -0.22 -0.93 16.37
CA ASN A 326 -1.08 -1.83 17.12
C ASN A 326 -0.30 -2.86 17.95
N TYR A 327 0.90 -2.49 18.43
CA TYR A 327 1.78 -3.35 19.23
C TYR A 327 1.24 -3.68 20.65
N GLY A 328 0.13 -4.41 20.68
CA GLY A 328 -0.63 -4.78 21.88
C GLY A 328 -0.32 -6.19 22.40
N PRO A 329 -1.09 -6.65 23.39
CA PRO A 329 -0.96 -7.99 23.98
C PRO A 329 -1.01 -9.12 22.95
N GLU A 330 -1.85 -9.02 21.93
CA GLU A 330 -2.04 -10.03 20.89
C GLU A 330 -0.77 -10.16 20.03
N ILE A 331 -0.22 -9.05 19.54
CA ILE A 331 1.03 -9.05 18.77
C ILE A 331 2.19 -9.54 19.63
N LYS A 332 2.26 -9.12 20.90
CA LYS A 332 3.29 -9.60 21.84
C LYS A 332 3.19 -11.11 22.09
N ALA A 333 1.98 -11.64 22.24
CA ALA A 333 1.75 -13.07 22.41
C ALA A 333 2.16 -13.86 21.15
N ALA A 334 1.78 -13.36 19.96
CA ALA A 334 2.18 -13.96 18.70
C ALA A 334 3.71 -13.92 18.52
N GLN A 335 4.37 -12.79 18.80
CA GLN A 335 5.83 -12.66 18.74
C GLN A 335 6.50 -13.64 19.71
N LYS A 336 6.06 -13.69 20.96
CA LYS A 336 6.61 -14.59 21.98
C LYS A 336 6.48 -16.07 21.57
N ALA A 337 5.39 -16.44 20.92
CA ALA A 337 5.20 -17.79 20.39
C ALA A 337 6.11 -18.11 19.18
N GLY A 338 6.61 -17.09 18.48
CA GLY A 338 7.60 -17.25 17.42
C GLY A 338 9.01 -17.54 17.95
N CYS A 339 9.33 -17.10 19.17
CA CYS A 339 10.60 -17.37 19.82
C CYS A 339 10.80 -18.89 19.97
N GLY A 340 11.81 -19.45 19.29
CA GLY A 340 12.11 -20.89 19.29
C GLY A 340 11.57 -21.64 18.07
N ILE A 341 10.61 -21.07 17.33
CA ILE A 341 10.20 -21.57 16.00
C ILE A 341 11.17 -21.05 14.95
N PHE A 342 11.44 -19.75 14.98
CA PHE A 342 12.42 -19.11 14.12
C PHE A 342 13.79 -19.13 14.81
N ARG A 343 14.82 -19.57 14.08
CA ARG A 343 16.20 -19.67 14.58
C ARG A 343 17.00 -18.37 14.42
N THR A 344 16.39 -17.36 13.81
CA THR A 344 16.98 -16.05 13.57
C THR A 344 16.68 -15.13 14.76
N THR A 345 17.68 -14.88 15.60
CA THR A 345 17.68 -13.82 16.62
C THR A 345 18.36 -12.57 16.09
#